data_AF-A0A7S2SI36-F1
#
_entry.id   AF-A0A7S2SI36-F1
#
_cell.length_a   1.000
_cell.length_b   1.000
_cell.length_c   1.000
_cell.angle_alpha   90.00
_cell.angle_beta   90.00
_cell.angle_gamma   90.00
#
_symmetry.space_group_name_H-M   'P 1'
#
loop_
_entity.id
_entity.type
_entity.pdbx_description
1 polymer ?
#
loop_
_entity_poly.entity_id
_entity_poly.type
_entity_poly.pdbx_seq_one_letter_code
_entity_poly.pdbx_strand_id
1 'polypeptide(L)'
;HKMAETKKSVAVVGTGIAGLSLTYLLSKEGYDVTVFEKHHGIGMDTHTVSVEGGNGENVRLDAPPRSFSKAYYPNLMELYRIAGIQVEPWSWAWVAFWADSREPIVRIGNHRFCGFALPTYINLLKPWSTVRMWIDGVRFMRSCQRDVVDELTLREHLAVLGVSDDFIYKLLLPSLSMVCTCSYDSCLDYPAALVMEFFSKTATFGQYRIKNGTSDAVKHLVADAAAQHTGVQVTRVWSADVDSKAKVEYVDNKTRQVSLKEFDHVVMATQANHARKIVADLDETVDKLLSSFKHETSTVVIHRDERVMPKEPSLWSPMSIGIESGTPSRNSMFTIWMNHAFPELEGNVFQTWNPVVEVDAKHMIGPRLEFERPVMTHESLKSVVELRSFQGRGNIWYCGAWNAYRIPLQESGVVSALEICRGICGKDVFGNWTHKESETLSKPSEYPSGSRSALSLGVAALTTVAVVLFRRQL
;
A
#
# COMPACT_ATOMS: atom_id res chain seq x y z
N HIS A 1 14.82 33.13 34.98
CA HIS A 1 13.66 32.68 34.18
C HIS A 1 14.09 32.49 32.73
N LYS A 2 14.29 31.25 32.27
CA LYS A 2 14.34 30.98 30.82
C LYS A 2 12.92 31.20 30.30
N MET A 3 12.72 32.13 29.37
CA MET A 3 11.46 32.20 28.63
C MET A 3 11.24 30.82 28.02
N ALA A 4 10.09 30.18 28.30
CA ALA A 4 9.72 28.96 27.62
C ALA A 4 9.64 29.31 26.13
N GLU A 5 10.50 28.72 25.31
CA GLU A 5 10.39 28.85 23.85
C GLU A 5 8.98 28.39 23.47
N THR A 6 8.20 29.29 22.88
CA THR A 6 6.90 28.96 22.30
C THR A 6 7.12 27.93 21.21
N LYS A 7 6.52 26.75 21.40
CA LYS A 7 6.55 25.69 20.40
C LYS A 7 5.95 26.19 19.08
N LYS A 8 6.58 25.83 17.97
CA LYS A 8 6.05 26.12 16.63
C LYS A 8 4.82 25.24 16.37
N SER A 9 3.77 25.82 15.81
CA SER A 9 2.53 25.12 15.50
C SER A 9 2.54 24.55 14.07
N VAL A 10 2.05 23.31 13.92
CA VAL A 10 1.97 22.62 12.63
C VAL A 10 0.57 22.09 12.40
N ALA A 11 -0.06 22.46 11.29
CA ALA A 11 -1.29 21.83 10.83
C ALA A 11 -0.97 20.65 9.92
N VAL A 12 -1.53 19.48 10.20
CA VAL A 12 -1.46 18.31 9.30
C VAL A 12 -2.85 18.05 8.75
N VAL A 13 -3.03 18.28 7.45
CA VAL A 13 -4.30 18.13 6.74
C VAL A 13 -4.37 16.73 6.12
N GLY A 14 -5.17 15.85 6.73
CA GLY A 14 -5.33 14.45 6.32
C GLY A 14 -4.61 13.48 7.26
N THR A 15 -5.30 12.42 7.67
CA THR A 15 -4.79 11.45 8.66
C THR A 15 -4.62 10.03 8.11
N GLY A 16 -4.17 9.95 6.85
CA GLY A 16 -3.58 8.72 6.31
C GLY A 16 -2.22 8.42 6.96
N ILE A 17 -1.61 7.29 6.61
CA ILE A 17 -0.33 6.85 7.21
C ILE A 17 0.77 7.93 7.16
N ALA A 18 0.86 8.70 6.07
CA ALA A 18 1.83 9.79 5.94
C ALA A 18 1.60 10.90 6.98
N GLY A 19 0.36 11.39 7.11
CA GLY A 19 0.00 12.41 8.10
C GLY A 19 0.15 11.92 9.54
N LEU A 20 -0.24 10.67 9.82
CA LEU A 20 -0.07 10.05 11.14
C LEU A 20 1.40 9.88 11.52
N SER A 21 2.22 9.42 10.57
CA SER A 21 3.67 9.30 10.78
C SER A 21 4.28 10.65 11.08
N LEU A 22 3.94 11.67 10.28
CA LEU A 22 4.46 13.02 10.48
C LEU A 22 4.00 13.63 11.81
N THR A 23 2.75 13.41 12.20
CA THR A 23 2.19 13.85 13.49
C THR A 23 3.01 13.29 14.64
N TYR A 24 3.21 11.98 14.66
CA TYR A 24 4.03 11.32 15.68
C TYR A 24 5.45 11.92 15.73
N LEU A 25 6.11 12.03 14.58
CA LEU A 25 7.49 12.48 14.50
C LEU A 25 7.66 13.94 14.97
N LEU A 26 6.83 14.86 14.47
CA LEU A 26 6.91 16.27 14.86
C LEU A 26 6.53 16.51 16.32
N SER A 27 5.55 15.77 16.85
CA SER A 27 5.22 15.82 18.28
C SER A 27 6.41 15.39 19.15
N LYS A 28 7.16 14.35 18.75
CA LYS A 28 8.40 13.93 19.46
C LYS A 28 9.52 14.97 19.37
N GLU A 29 9.56 15.75 18.30
CA GLU A 29 10.50 16.87 18.15
C GLU A 29 10.03 18.15 18.84
N GLY A 30 8.89 18.12 19.54
CA GLY A 30 8.42 19.22 20.39
C GLY A 30 7.55 20.26 19.69
N TYR A 31 7.04 19.98 18.49
CA TYR A 31 6.08 20.85 17.79
C TYR A 31 4.66 20.69 18.34
N ASP A 32 3.86 21.75 18.26
CA ASP A 32 2.43 21.71 18.58
C ASP A 32 1.63 21.33 17.33
N VAL A 33 1.41 20.03 17.16
CA VAL A 33 0.75 19.48 15.97
C VAL A 33 -0.77 19.45 16.13
N THR A 34 -1.50 20.07 15.19
CA THR A 34 -2.95 19.96 15.05
C THR A 34 -3.29 19.14 13.80
N VAL A 35 -4.06 18.07 13.96
CA VAL A 35 -4.50 17.24 12.84
C VAL A 35 -5.92 17.58 12.40
N PHE A 36 -6.16 17.57 11.10
CA PHE A 36 -7.47 17.79 10.48
C PHE A 36 -7.88 16.58 9.65
N GLU A 37 -9.07 16.05 9.90
CA GLU A 37 -9.63 14.89 9.20
C GLU A 37 -11.09 15.13 8.82
N LYS A 38 -11.41 14.92 7.54
CA LYS A 38 -12.76 15.10 6.99
C LYS A 38 -13.74 14.05 7.50
N HIS A 39 -13.26 12.85 7.78
CA HIS A 39 -14.08 11.78 8.32
C HIS A 39 -14.28 11.91 9.83
N HIS A 40 -15.35 11.30 10.35
CA HIS A 40 -15.74 11.42 11.76
C HIS A 40 -14.70 10.88 12.76
N GLY A 41 -13.83 9.97 12.32
CA GLY A 41 -12.72 9.43 13.08
C GLY A 41 -11.41 9.57 12.31
N ILE A 42 -10.28 9.34 12.98
CA ILE A 42 -8.95 9.45 12.40
C ILE A 42 -8.73 8.38 11.31
N GLY A 43 -8.15 8.79 10.19
CA GLY A 43 -8.21 8.21 8.85
C GLY A 43 -8.01 6.70 8.75
N MET A 44 -6.83 6.17 9.09
CA MET A 44 -6.56 4.73 8.94
C MET A 44 -7.56 3.84 9.70
N ASP A 45 -8.21 4.36 10.74
CA ASP A 45 -9.19 3.66 11.57
C ASP A 45 -10.66 3.97 11.19
N THR A 46 -10.90 4.92 10.28
CA THR A 46 -12.26 5.33 9.90
C THR A 46 -13.01 4.21 9.17
N HIS A 47 -12.29 3.38 8.42
CA HIS A 47 -12.87 2.33 7.59
C HIS A 47 -12.81 0.98 8.32
N THR A 48 -13.50 0.90 9.45
CA THR A 48 -13.66 -0.35 10.20
C THR A 48 -15.12 -0.74 10.27
N VAL A 49 -15.40 -2.04 10.12
CA VAL A 49 -16.75 -2.58 10.22
C VAL A 49 -16.83 -3.53 11.40
N SER A 50 -17.87 -3.35 12.21
CA SER A 50 -18.19 -4.24 13.34
C SER A 50 -18.97 -5.43 12.82
N VAL A 51 -18.49 -6.65 13.07
CA VAL A 51 -19.12 -7.90 12.66
C VAL A 51 -19.31 -8.79 13.88
N GLU A 52 -20.45 -9.46 13.95
CA GLU A 52 -20.76 -10.37 15.07
C GLU A 52 -19.79 -11.55 15.13
N GLY A 53 -19.19 -11.76 16.30
CA GLY A 53 -18.39 -12.92 16.63
C GLY A 53 -19.27 -14.05 17.17
N GLY A 54 -18.82 -15.29 17.01
CA GLY A 54 -19.55 -16.48 17.46
C GLY A 54 -19.69 -16.60 18.99
N ASN A 55 -18.97 -15.78 19.75
CA ASN A 55 -19.10 -15.63 21.19
C ASN A 55 -20.11 -14.54 21.62
N GLY A 56 -20.79 -13.89 20.65
CA GLY A 56 -21.70 -12.77 20.88
C GLY A 56 -21.01 -11.42 21.07
N GLU A 57 -19.67 -11.37 21.02
CA GLU A 57 -18.91 -10.13 21.03
C GLU A 57 -18.61 -9.68 19.59
N ASN A 58 -18.64 -8.37 19.35
CA ASN A 58 -18.35 -7.83 18.03
C ASN A 58 -16.84 -7.80 17.76
N VAL A 59 -16.47 -8.27 16.56
CA VAL A 59 -15.12 -8.20 16.00
C VAL A 59 -15.02 -6.97 15.10
N ARG A 60 -14.00 -6.15 15.31
CA ARG A 60 -13.74 -4.97 14.48
C ARG A 60 -12.80 -5.34 13.33
N LEU A 61 -13.28 -5.22 12.10
CA LEU A 61 -12.52 -5.55 10.90
C LEU A 61 -12.04 -4.29 10.18
N ASP A 62 -10.73 -4.21 9.93
CA ASP A 62 -10.12 -3.18 9.09
C ASP A 62 -10.51 -3.36 7.61
N ALA A 63 -10.83 -2.27 6.91
CA ALA A 63 -11.13 -2.27 5.48
C ALA A 63 -10.42 -1.12 4.75
N PRO A 64 -9.31 -1.35 4.03
CA PRO A 64 -8.53 -2.59 3.91
C PRO A 64 -7.87 -3.08 5.19
N PRO A 65 -7.70 -4.40 5.39
CA PRO A 65 -6.65 -4.90 6.26
C PRO A 65 -5.29 -4.50 5.72
N ARG A 66 -4.38 -4.15 6.63
CA ARG A 66 -3.04 -3.65 6.29
C ARG A 66 -2.02 -4.71 6.63
N SER A 67 -1.24 -5.08 5.62
CA SER A 67 -0.11 -6.00 5.79
C SER A 67 1.16 -5.41 5.20
N PHE A 68 2.28 -5.78 5.78
CA PHE A 68 3.59 -5.27 5.43
C PHE A 68 4.66 -6.33 5.69
N SER A 69 5.78 -6.23 4.96
CA SER A 69 6.92 -7.12 5.11
C SER A 69 8.16 -6.35 5.55
N LYS A 70 9.01 -6.97 6.36
CA LYS A 70 10.20 -6.31 6.91
C LYS A 70 11.14 -5.77 5.82
N ALA A 71 11.28 -6.49 4.70
CA ALA A 71 12.25 -6.14 3.66
C ALA A 71 11.79 -4.99 2.75
N TYR A 72 10.48 -4.83 2.51
CA TYR A 72 9.95 -3.69 1.73
C TYR A 72 9.47 -2.52 2.59
N TYR A 73 9.18 -2.74 3.88
CA TYR A 73 8.63 -1.75 4.80
C TYR A 73 9.54 -1.47 6.02
N PRO A 74 10.86 -1.21 5.84
CA PRO A 74 11.76 -1.02 6.96
C PRO A 74 11.42 0.22 7.81
N ASN A 75 11.04 1.33 7.19
CA ASN A 75 10.73 2.57 7.92
C ASN A 75 9.40 2.47 8.67
N LEU A 76 8.39 1.84 8.07
CA LEU A 76 7.12 1.58 8.75
C LEU A 76 7.31 0.67 9.97
N MET A 77 8.10 -0.39 9.83
CA MET A 77 8.40 -1.31 10.93
C MET A 77 9.13 -0.59 12.07
N GLU A 78 10.09 0.27 11.74
CA GLU A 78 10.82 1.05 12.73
C GLU A 78 9.91 2.08 13.42
N LEU A 79 9.06 2.78 12.67
CA LEU A 79 8.05 3.70 13.22
C LEU A 79 7.14 2.98 14.22
N TYR A 80 6.61 1.81 13.85
CA TYR A 80 5.76 1.03 14.74
C TYR A 80 6.52 0.57 15.98
N ARG A 81 7.79 0.15 15.84
CA ARG A 81 8.64 -0.24 16.97
C ARG A 81 8.83 0.90 17.96
N ILE A 82 9.18 2.10 17.50
CA ILE A 82 9.42 3.26 18.38
C ILE A 82 8.12 3.82 18.96
N ALA A 83 7.01 3.71 18.23
CA ALA A 83 5.68 4.09 18.70
C ALA A 83 5.06 3.08 19.69
N GLY A 84 5.69 1.91 19.89
CA GLY A 84 5.18 0.85 20.77
C GLY A 84 4.03 0.02 20.16
N ILE A 85 3.82 0.11 18.85
CA ILE A 85 2.76 -0.61 18.13
C ILE A 85 3.18 -2.05 17.92
N GLN A 86 2.36 -2.98 18.41
CA GLN A 86 2.63 -4.41 18.29
C GLN A 86 2.20 -4.95 16.92
N VAL A 87 3.07 -5.76 16.32
CA VAL A 87 2.81 -6.44 15.06
C VAL A 87 2.91 -7.94 15.24
N GLU A 88 2.18 -8.70 14.42
CA GLU A 88 2.21 -10.17 14.45
C GLU A 88 2.27 -10.77 13.04
N PRO A 89 2.80 -11.99 12.87
CA PRO A 89 2.86 -12.65 11.58
C PRO A 89 1.47 -12.82 10.95
N TRP A 90 1.38 -12.63 9.64
CA TRP A 90 0.17 -12.82 8.85
C TRP A 90 0.47 -13.71 7.62
N SER A 91 -0.50 -14.53 7.22
CA SER A 91 -0.38 -15.43 6.07
C SER A 91 -0.77 -14.74 4.76
N TRP A 92 0.14 -14.72 3.78
CA TRP A 92 -0.13 -14.25 2.41
C TRP A 92 -0.25 -15.42 1.42
N ALA A 93 -0.64 -16.61 1.90
CA ALA A 93 -1.00 -17.70 1.02
C ALA A 93 -2.22 -17.30 0.19
N TRP A 94 -2.18 -17.57 -1.12
CA TRP A 94 -3.21 -17.11 -2.04
C TRP A 94 -3.53 -18.12 -3.15
N VAL A 95 -4.72 -18.00 -3.74
CA VAL A 95 -5.20 -18.78 -4.88
C VAL A 95 -5.74 -17.88 -5.99
N ALA A 96 -5.32 -18.10 -7.24
CA ALA A 96 -5.97 -17.51 -8.41
C ALA A 96 -6.88 -18.55 -9.07
N PHE A 97 -8.05 -18.10 -9.51
CA PHE A 97 -9.09 -18.94 -10.08
C PHE A 97 -9.94 -18.14 -11.07
N TRP A 98 -10.67 -18.83 -11.95
CA TRP A 98 -11.62 -18.19 -12.87
C TRP A 98 -12.88 -17.80 -12.10
N ALA A 99 -13.25 -16.52 -12.12
CA ALA A 99 -14.39 -16.00 -11.35
C ALA A 99 -15.71 -16.67 -11.74
N ASP A 100 -15.93 -16.92 -13.04
CA ASP A 100 -17.19 -17.46 -13.55
C ASP A 100 -17.37 -18.96 -13.25
N SER A 101 -16.34 -19.77 -13.55
CA SER A 101 -16.40 -21.24 -13.33
C SER A 101 -16.01 -21.65 -11.92
N ARG A 102 -15.35 -20.75 -11.17
CA ARG A 102 -14.75 -20.99 -9.86
C ARG A 102 -13.68 -22.08 -9.85
N GLU A 103 -13.09 -22.35 -11.02
CA GLU A 103 -12.02 -23.34 -11.19
C GLU A 103 -10.64 -22.75 -10.85
N PRO A 104 -9.83 -23.46 -10.04
CA PRO A 104 -8.50 -23.01 -9.66
C PRO A 104 -7.54 -22.97 -10.86
N ILE A 105 -6.69 -21.94 -10.90
CA ILE A 105 -5.60 -21.80 -11.87
C ILE A 105 -4.28 -22.16 -11.19
N VAL A 106 -3.99 -21.50 -10.08
CA VAL A 106 -2.75 -21.66 -9.32
C VAL A 106 -3.00 -21.33 -7.85
N ARG A 107 -2.34 -22.07 -6.96
CA ARG A 107 -2.34 -21.78 -5.53
C ARG A 107 -0.90 -21.72 -5.05
N ILE A 108 -0.57 -20.66 -4.32
CA ILE A 108 0.75 -20.45 -3.70
C ILE A 108 0.54 -20.38 -2.19
N GLY A 109 1.11 -21.37 -1.48
CA GLY A 109 1.01 -21.47 -0.02
C GLY A 109 2.23 -20.90 0.71
N ASN A 110 2.28 -21.17 2.03
CA ASN A 110 3.43 -20.85 2.89
C ASN A 110 4.56 -21.89 2.81
N HIS A 111 4.39 -22.98 2.04
CA HIS A 111 5.39 -24.03 1.92
C HIS A 111 6.59 -23.55 1.09
N ARG A 112 7.81 -23.82 1.56
CA ARG A 112 9.05 -23.42 0.89
C ARG A 112 9.85 -24.64 0.46
N PHE A 113 10.51 -24.52 -0.70
CA PHE A 113 11.61 -25.39 -1.08
C PHE A 113 12.75 -24.54 -1.64
N CYS A 114 13.95 -24.70 -1.08
CA CYS A 114 15.13 -23.89 -1.41
C CYS A 114 14.87 -22.38 -1.42
N GLY A 115 14.03 -21.90 -0.50
CA GLY A 115 13.72 -20.48 -0.35
C GLY A 115 12.56 -19.94 -1.18
N PHE A 116 12.04 -20.70 -2.15
CA PHE A 116 10.90 -20.31 -3.00
C PHE A 116 9.58 -20.82 -2.44
N ALA A 117 8.52 -20.01 -2.55
CA ALA A 117 7.16 -20.47 -2.27
C ALA A 117 6.77 -21.52 -3.31
N LEU A 118 6.35 -22.70 -2.83
CA LEU A 118 5.95 -23.77 -3.72
C LEU A 118 4.50 -23.61 -4.16
N PRO A 119 4.19 -23.89 -5.44
CA PRO A 119 2.83 -24.04 -5.88
C PRO A 119 2.23 -25.27 -5.21
N THR A 120 1.07 -25.10 -4.59
CA THR A 120 0.35 -26.20 -3.94
C THR A 120 -0.78 -26.74 -4.81
N TYR A 121 -1.07 -26.09 -5.94
CA TYR A 121 -1.99 -26.59 -6.97
C TYR A 121 -1.26 -26.68 -8.32
N ILE A 122 -1.34 -27.84 -8.95
CA ILE A 122 -0.85 -28.10 -10.31
C ILE A 122 -2.05 -28.61 -11.12
N ASN A 123 -2.41 -27.92 -12.20
CA ASN A 123 -3.43 -28.40 -13.11
C ASN A 123 -2.84 -29.51 -14.00
N LEU A 124 -3.05 -30.77 -13.62
CA LEU A 124 -2.56 -31.94 -14.35
C LEU A 124 -3.18 -32.11 -15.74
N LEU A 125 -4.33 -31.47 -16.02
CA LEU A 125 -4.96 -31.49 -17.35
C LEU A 125 -4.28 -30.53 -18.34
N LYS A 126 -3.56 -29.52 -17.84
CA LYS A 126 -2.79 -28.55 -18.63
C LYS A 126 -1.37 -28.42 -18.07
N PRO A 127 -0.56 -29.49 -18.12
CA PRO A 127 0.75 -29.51 -17.47
C PRO A 127 1.73 -28.53 -18.13
N TRP A 128 1.69 -28.39 -19.46
CA TRP A 128 2.61 -27.52 -20.20
C TRP A 128 2.41 -26.03 -19.94
N SER A 129 1.15 -25.55 -19.88
CA SER A 129 0.88 -24.13 -19.54
C SER A 129 1.30 -23.82 -18.12
N THR A 130 1.06 -24.76 -17.20
CA THR A 130 1.47 -24.65 -15.79
C THR A 130 3.00 -24.56 -15.69
N VAL A 131 3.73 -25.50 -16.31
CA VAL A 131 5.21 -25.50 -16.34
C VAL A 131 5.77 -24.23 -16.99
N ARG A 132 5.20 -23.79 -18.11
CA ARG A 132 5.63 -22.56 -18.78
C ARG A 132 5.47 -21.33 -17.89
N MET A 133 4.34 -21.19 -17.21
CA MET A 133 4.09 -20.12 -16.24
C MET A 133 5.12 -20.12 -15.10
N TRP A 134 5.54 -21.30 -14.62
CA TRP A 134 6.61 -21.41 -13.62
C TRP A 134 7.97 -20.96 -14.13
N ILE A 135 8.35 -21.40 -15.35
CA ILE A 135 9.60 -20.99 -15.98
C ILE A 135 9.63 -19.47 -16.16
N ASP A 136 8.53 -18.90 -16.64
CA ASP A 136 8.40 -17.45 -16.82
C ASP A 136 8.44 -16.70 -15.49
N GLY A 137 7.81 -17.23 -14.43
CA GLY A 137 7.91 -16.69 -13.08
C GLY A 137 9.35 -16.69 -12.54
N VAL A 138 10.11 -17.75 -12.78
CA VAL A 138 11.54 -17.78 -12.42
C VAL A 138 12.36 -16.78 -13.24
N ARG A 139 12.06 -16.62 -14.54
CA ARG A 139 12.72 -15.62 -15.40
C ARG A 139 12.46 -14.20 -14.89
N PHE A 140 11.21 -13.89 -14.54
CA PHE A 140 10.80 -12.62 -13.96
C PHE A 140 11.47 -12.38 -12.61
N MET A 141 11.39 -13.32 -11.67
CA MET A 141 12.03 -13.13 -10.34
C MET A 141 13.55 -12.98 -10.43
N ARG A 142 14.20 -13.62 -11.40
CA ARG A 142 15.63 -13.42 -11.68
C ARG A 142 15.93 -12.04 -12.26
N SER A 143 15.04 -11.48 -13.08
CA SER A 143 15.23 -10.11 -13.57
C SER A 143 15.10 -9.10 -12.43
N CYS A 144 14.21 -9.32 -11.46
CA CYS A 144 14.06 -8.48 -10.27
C CYS A 144 15.32 -8.37 -9.39
N GLN A 145 16.30 -9.26 -9.56
CA GLN A 145 17.57 -9.24 -8.83
C GLN A 145 18.71 -8.54 -9.61
N ARG A 146 18.41 -7.98 -10.79
CA ARG A 146 19.37 -7.26 -11.63
C ARG A 146 19.03 -5.78 -11.62
N ASP A 147 20.03 -4.95 -11.90
CA ASP A 147 19.80 -3.53 -12.13
C ASP A 147 18.90 -3.36 -13.35
N VAL A 148 17.72 -2.79 -13.12
CA VAL A 148 16.72 -2.54 -14.15
C VAL A 148 17.06 -1.23 -14.82
N VAL A 149 16.99 -1.20 -16.14
CA VAL A 149 17.07 0.06 -16.87
C VAL A 149 15.85 0.91 -16.49
N ASP A 150 16.09 2.00 -15.75
CA ASP A 150 15.08 2.85 -15.10
C ASP A 150 14.01 3.44 -16.05
N GLU A 151 14.26 3.42 -17.35
CA GLU A 151 13.42 4.09 -18.35
C GLU A 151 12.29 3.20 -18.89
N LEU A 152 12.33 1.89 -18.63
CA LEU A 152 11.29 0.99 -19.16
C LEU A 152 10.03 1.00 -18.31
N THR A 153 8.88 0.93 -18.98
CA THR A 153 7.62 0.49 -18.38
C THR A 153 7.65 -1.02 -18.12
N LEU A 154 6.77 -1.51 -17.24
CA LEU A 154 6.62 -2.95 -17.00
C LEU A 154 6.30 -3.68 -18.31
N ARG A 155 5.44 -3.11 -19.16
CA ARG A 155 5.08 -3.63 -20.48
C ARG A 155 6.31 -3.89 -21.35
N GLU A 156 7.16 -2.88 -21.52
CA GLU A 156 8.37 -2.99 -22.33
C GLU A 156 9.36 -3.99 -21.72
N HIS A 157 9.51 -4.00 -20.40
CA HIS A 157 10.37 -4.95 -19.72
C HIS A 157 9.91 -6.41 -19.92
N LEU A 158 8.61 -6.68 -19.80
CA LEU A 158 8.04 -8.02 -20.02
C LEU A 158 8.21 -8.49 -21.47
N ALA A 159 8.09 -7.58 -22.44
CA ALA A 159 8.35 -7.86 -23.85
C ALA A 159 9.82 -8.26 -24.09
N VAL A 160 10.77 -7.53 -23.48
CA VAL A 160 12.21 -7.88 -23.53
C VAL A 160 12.49 -9.23 -22.86
N LEU A 161 11.84 -9.52 -21.73
CA LEU A 161 12.00 -10.81 -21.06
C LEU A 161 11.41 -11.97 -21.87
N GLY A 162 10.45 -11.72 -22.76
CA GLY A 162 9.78 -12.75 -23.55
C GLY A 162 9.04 -13.78 -22.69
N VAL A 163 8.32 -13.30 -21.67
CA VAL A 163 7.42 -14.11 -20.83
C VAL A 163 6.04 -14.26 -21.49
N SER A 164 5.33 -15.34 -21.19
CA SER A 164 4.04 -15.64 -21.82
C SER A 164 2.86 -14.83 -21.28
N ASP A 165 1.84 -14.65 -22.11
CA ASP A 165 0.55 -14.09 -21.71
C ASP A 165 -0.11 -14.87 -20.56
N ASP A 166 0.08 -16.20 -20.51
CA ASP A 166 -0.38 -17.02 -19.40
C ASP A 166 0.22 -16.53 -18.07
N PHE A 167 1.53 -16.29 -18.03
CA PHE A 167 2.19 -15.73 -16.84
C PHE A 167 1.72 -14.29 -16.55
N ILE A 168 1.66 -13.44 -17.58
CA ILE A 168 1.29 -12.03 -17.42
C ILE A 168 -0.13 -11.90 -16.86
N TYR A 169 -1.12 -12.52 -17.51
CA TYR A 169 -2.54 -12.29 -17.23
C TYR A 169 -3.15 -13.24 -16.18
N LYS A 170 -2.50 -14.35 -15.85
CA LYS A 170 -3.00 -15.31 -14.83
C LYS A 170 -2.24 -15.28 -13.51
N LEU A 171 -1.06 -14.67 -13.48
CA LEU A 171 -0.19 -14.65 -12.30
C LEU A 171 0.28 -13.23 -11.96
N LEU A 172 0.99 -12.56 -12.88
CA LEU A 172 1.64 -11.29 -12.60
C LEU A 172 0.66 -10.13 -12.40
N LEU A 173 -0.15 -9.81 -13.41
CA LEU A 173 -1.09 -8.69 -13.37
C LEU A 173 -2.19 -8.87 -12.33
N PRO A 174 -2.82 -10.05 -12.15
CA PRO A 174 -3.78 -10.24 -11.06
C PRO A 174 -3.17 -10.00 -9.66
N SER A 175 -1.90 -10.37 -9.46
CA SER A 175 -1.20 -10.10 -8.19
C SER A 175 -0.80 -8.63 -8.05
N LEU A 176 -0.35 -8.00 -9.14
CA LEU A 176 0.10 -6.61 -9.10
C LEU A 176 -1.06 -5.62 -9.00
N SER A 177 -2.19 -5.89 -9.67
CA SER A 177 -3.43 -5.12 -9.57
C SER A 177 -3.98 -5.14 -8.15
N MET A 178 -3.85 -6.27 -7.45
CA MET A 178 -4.19 -6.36 -6.02
C MET A 178 -3.32 -5.44 -5.16
N VAL A 179 -2.00 -5.42 -5.39
CA VAL A 179 -1.06 -4.59 -4.61
C VAL A 179 -1.26 -3.10 -4.88
N CYS A 180 -1.35 -2.74 -6.16
CA CYS A 180 -1.46 -1.36 -6.63
C CYS A 180 -2.91 -0.85 -6.64
N THR A 181 -3.89 -1.74 -6.46
CA THR A 181 -5.34 -1.48 -6.51
C THR A 181 -5.71 -0.63 -7.73
N CYS A 182 -5.21 -1.01 -8.91
CA CYS A 182 -5.43 -0.33 -10.18
C CYS A 182 -5.62 -1.32 -11.33
N SER A 183 -6.05 -0.81 -12.48
CA SER A 183 -6.25 -1.56 -13.71
C SER A 183 -4.96 -2.26 -14.20
N TYR A 184 -5.13 -3.32 -14.99
CA TYR A 184 -4.00 -4.03 -15.61
C TYR A 184 -3.21 -3.14 -16.57
N ASP A 185 -3.89 -2.27 -17.32
CA ASP A 185 -3.22 -1.33 -18.21
C ASP A 185 -2.36 -0.34 -17.41
N SER A 186 -2.88 0.21 -16.30
CA SER A 186 -2.07 1.02 -15.40
C SER A 186 -0.89 0.24 -14.84
N CYS A 187 -1.08 -0.99 -14.35
CA CYS A 187 0.02 -1.85 -13.88
C CYS A 187 1.12 -2.05 -14.94
N LEU A 188 0.75 -2.24 -16.20
CA LEU A 188 1.68 -2.40 -17.31
C LEU A 188 2.47 -1.12 -17.62
N ASP A 189 1.89 0.04 -17.34
CA ASP A 189 2.50 1.34 -17.59
C ASP A 189 3.31 1.87 -16.38
N TYR A 190 3.33 1.15 -15.25
CA TYR A 190 4.24 1.45 -14.13
C TYR A 190 5.71 1.38 -14.60
N PRO A 191 6.59 2.24 -14.05
CA PRO A 191 8.03 2.08 -14.20
C PRO A 191 8.48 0.71 -13.70
N ALA A 192 9.17 -0.05 -14.57
CA ALA A 192 9.56 -1.43 -14.29
C ALA A 192 10.42 -1.54 -13.02
N ALA A 193 11.31 -0.56 -12.80
CA ALA A 193 12.18 -0.52 -11.63
C ALA A 193 11.40 -0.57 -10.30
N LEU A 194 10.26 0.14 -10.19
CA LEU A 194 9.44 0.14 -8.96
C LEU A 194 8.79 -1.22 -8.71
N VAL A 195 8.25 -1.83 -9.77
CA VAL A 195 7.60 -3.14 -9.71
C VAL A 195 8.63 -4.21 -9.33
N MET A 196 9.79 -4.17 -9.97
CA MET A 196 10.86 -5.13 -9.75
C MET A 196 11.48 -4.99 -8.35
N GLU A 197 11.67 -3.76 -7.86
CA GLU A 197 12.08 -3.53 -6.47
C GLU A 197 11.07 -4.17 -5.51
N PHE A 198 9.76 -3.93 -5.72
CA PHE A 198 8.71 -4.52 -4.89
C PHE A 198 8.80 -6.05 -4.87
N PHE A 199 8.87 -6.71 -6.03
CA PHE A 199 9.00 -8.17 -6.09
C PHE A 199 10.35 -8.68 -5.56
N SER A 200 11.42 -7.89 -5.60
CA SER A 200 12.73 -8.28 -5.04
C SER A 200 12.74 -8.34 -3.51
N LYS A 201 11.88 -7.54 -2.87
CA LYS A 201 11.83 -7.34 -1.41
C LYS A 201 10.56 -7.89 -0.76
N THR A 202 9.58 -8.34 -1.54
CA THR A 202 8.35 -8.94 -1.01
C THR A 202 8.26 -10.41 -1.35
N ALA A 203 7.67 -11.17 -0.44
CA ALA A 203 7.37 -12.58 -0.62
C ALA A 203 6.01 -12.91 -0.01
N THR A 204 5.47 -14.10 -0.30
CA THR A 204 4.25 -14.60 0.36
C THR A 204 4.45 -14.95 1.84
N PHE A 205 5.69 -14.86 2.34
CA PHE A 205 6.09 -15.14 3.73
C PHE A 205 6.74 -13.90 4.37
N GLY A 206 6.83 -13.90 5.71
CA GLY A 206 7.41 -12.78 6.44
C GLY A 206 6.56 -11.51 6.38
N GLN A 207 5.25 -11.70 6.19
CA GLN A 207 4.25 -10.64 6.25
C GLN A 207 3.75 -10.50 7.68
N TYR A 208 3.40 -9.28 8.04
CA TYR A 208 2.93 -8.89 9.36
C TYR A 208 1.67 -8.06 9.23
N ARG A 209 0.84 -8.07 10.27
CA ARG A 209 -0.22 -7.10 10.52
C ARG A 209 0.01 -6.37 11.84
N ILE A 210 -0.75 -5.31 12.08
CA ILE A 210 -0.87 -4.74 13.43
C ILE A 210 -1.73 -5.69 14.26
N LYS A 211 -1.22 -6.11 15.42
CA LYS A 211 -1.87 -7.13 16.26
C LYS A 211 -3.26 -6.72 16.73
N ASN A 212 -3.42 -5.46 17.11
CA ASN A 212 -4.67 -4.93 17.66
C ASN A 212 -5.44 -4.08 16.63
N GLY A 213 -5.23 -4.33 15.33
CA GLY A 213 -5.87 -3.58 14.24
C GLY A 213 -5.35 -2.15 14.05
N THR A 214 -5.84 -1.49 13.00
CA THR A 214 -5.37 -0.13 12.65
C THR A 214 -5.66 0.93 13.70
N SER A 215 -6.71 0.74 14.51
CA SER A 215 -7.05 1.62 15.64
C SER A 215 -5.92 1.79 16.64
N ASP A 216 -5.17 0.73 16.89
CA ASP A 216 -4.06 0.76 17.84
C ASP A 216 -2.90 1.59 17.30
N ALA A 217 -2.59 1.44 16.00
CA ALA A 217 -1.60 2.29 15.35
C ALA A 217 -2.00 3.76 15.36
N VAL A 218 -3.26 4.06 15.04
CA VAL A 218 -3.79 5.42 15.09
C VAL A 218 -3.63 6.01 16.50
N LYS A 219 -4.08 5.30 17.53
CA LYS A 219 -4.00 5.74 18.93
C LYS A 219 -2.57 6.14 19.33
N HIS A 220 -1.58 5.33 18.98
CA HIS A 220 -0.18 5.61 19.32
C HIS A 220 0.40 6.77 18.50
N LEU A 221 0.06 6.87 17.21
CA LEU A 221 0.65 7.88 16.31
C LEU A 221 0.10 9.30 16.55
N VAL A 222 -1.08 9.45 17.15
CA VAL A 222 -1.66 10.77 17.48
C VAL A 222 -1.66 11.09 18.98
N ALA A 223 -1.08 10.22 19.81
CA ALA A 223 -1.14 10.33 21.27
C ALA A 223 -0.65 11.70 21.79
N ASP A 224 0.40 12.23 21.16
CA ASP A 224 1.05 13.50 21.53
C ASP A 224 0.65 14.67 20.62
N ALA A 225 -0.43 14.54 19.83
CA ALA A 225 -0.96 15.64 19.04
C ALA A 225 -1.59 16.69 19.97
N ALA A 226 -1.30 17.98 19.73
CA ALA A 226 -1.83 19.08 20.54
C ALA A 226 -3.35 19.24 20.38
N ALA A 227 -3.87 18.96 19.18
CA ALA A 227 -5.30 18.95 18.91
C ALA A 227 -5.65 17.99 17.76
N GLN A 228 -6.85 17.42 17.81
CA GLN A 228 -7.39 16.54 16.78
C GLN A 228 -8.77 17.04 16.37
N HIS A 229 -8.92 17.46 15.12
CA HIS A 229 -10.19 17.88 14.55
C HIS A 229 -10.66 16.83 13.54
N THR A 230 -11.62 16.00 13.93
CA THR A 230 -12.29 15.02 13.06
C THR A 230 -13.68 15.49 12.66
N GLY A 231 -14.19 14.99 11.56
CA GLY A 231 -15.46 15.41 10.98
C GLY A 231 -15.40 16.86 10.49
N VAL A 232 -14.22 17.37 10.17
CA VAL A 232 -14.03 18.74 9.65
C VAL A 232 -13.37 18.71 8.29
N GLN A 233 -13.95 19.42 7.33
CA GLN A 233 -13.39 19.54 5.99
C GLN A 233 -12.55 20.82 5.90
N VAL A 234 -11.24 20.67 5.70
CA VAL A 234 -10.40 21.80 5.27
C VAL A 234 -10.83 22.23 3.87
N THR A 235 -11.24 23.48 3.74
CA THR A 235 -11.79 24.04 2.50
C THR A 235 -10.77 24.87 1.73
N ARG A 236 -9.92 25.61 2.45
CA ARG A 236 -8.89 26.49 1.89
C ARG A 236 -7.65 26.50 2.77
N VAL A 237 -6.49 26.52 2.13
CA VAL A 237 -5.19 26.80 2.77
C VAL A 237 -4.54 27.94 2.00
N TRP A 238 -4.02 28.95 2.71
CA TRP A 238 -3.26 30.04 2.11
C TRP A 238 -1.82 30.01 2.59
N SER A 239 -0.91 30.27 1.66
CA SER A 239 0.51 30.38 1.92
C SER A 239 0.80 31.57 2.83
N ALA A 240 1.90 31.46 3.57
CA ALA A 240 2.43 32.55 4.36
C ALA A 240 3.23 33.54 3.49
N ASP A 241 3.04 34.84 3.75
CA ASP A 241 4.02 35.87 3.39
C ASP A 241 5.30 35.74 4.25
N VAL A 242 6.34 36.50 3.90
CA VAL A 242 7.59 36.55 4.68
C VAL A 242 7.28 36.93 6.13
N ASP A 243 7.85 36.18 7.08
CA ASP A 243 7.66 36.33 8.53
C ASP A 243 6.20 36.19 9.03
N SER A 244 5.32 35.60 8.21
CA SER A 244 3.91 35.33 8.56
C SER A 244 3.63 33.83 8.72
N LYS A 245 2.43 33.51 9.20
CA LYS A 245 1.94 32.13 9.35
C LYS A 245 1.01 31.77 8.19
N ALA A 246 1.01 30.50 7.80
CA ALA A 246 0.07 29.98 6.82
C ALA A 246 -1.32 29.82 7.46
N LYS A 247 -2.39 29.92 6.67
CA LYS A 247 -3.77 29.94 7.16
C LYS A 247 -4.53 28.71 6.71
N VAL A 248 -5.32 28.12 7.60
CA VAL A 248 -6.16 26.95 7.35
C VAL A 248 -7.61 27.30 7.68
N GLU A 249 -8.48 27.27 6.67
CA GLU A 249 -9.93 27.34 6.83
C GLU A 249 -10.51 25.93 6.80
N TYR A 250 -11.41 25.65 7.74
CA TYR A 250 -12.12 24.38 7.81
C TYR A 250 -13.56 24.56 8.26
N VAL A 251 -14.41 23.63 7.83
CA VAL A 251 -15.84 23.59 8.13
C VAL A 251 -16.14 22.33 8.94
N ASP A 252 -16.82 22.48 10.07
CA ASP A 252 -17.37 21.33 10.80
C ASP A 252 -18.54 20.73 10.02
N ASN A 253 -18.47 19.42 9.75
CA ASN A 253 -19.47 18.75 8.89
C ASN A 253 -20.86 18.68 9.54
N LYS A 254 -20.95 18.73 10.88
CA LYS A 254 -22.21 18.66 11.62
C LYS A 254 -22.80 20.05 11.85
N THR A 255 -22.00 20.98 12.38
CA THR A 255 -22.49 22.32 12.76
C THR A 255 -22.47 23.31 11.60
N ARG A 256 -21.74 22.99 10.53
CA ARG A 256 -21.48 23.88 9.39
C ARG A 256 -20.73 25.16 9.76
N GLN A 257 -20.14 25.20 10.97
CA GLN A 257 -19.34 26.32 11.42
C GLN A 257 -18.04 26.39 10.63
N VAL A 258 -17.73 27.58 10.10
CA VAL A 258 -16.46 27.88 9.44
C VAL A 258 -15.49 28.43 10.48
N SER A 259 -14.26 27.93 10.47
CA SER A 259 -13.17 28.37 11.34
C SER A 259 -11.92 28.66 10.52
N LEU A 260 -11.14 29.65 10.94
CA LEU A 260 -9.86 30.02 10.34
C LEU A 260 -8.78 30.01 11.43
N LYS A 261 -7.66 29.35 11.19
CA LYS A 261 -6.52 29.27 12.12
C LYS A 261 -5.19 29.46 11.40
N GLU A 262 -4.20 29.97 12.12
CA GLU A 262 -2.85 30.23 11.60
C GLU A 262 -1.84 29.24 12.18
N PHE A 263 -0.88 28.82 11.35
CA PHE A 263 0.15 27.84 11.71
C PHE A 263 1.53 28.24 11.18
N ASP A 264 2.58 27.94 11.93
CA ASP A 264 3.96 28.16 11.48
C ASP A 264 4.28 27.27 10.26
N HIS A 265 3.70 26.07 10.20
CA HIS A 265 3.74 25.21 9.02
C HIS A 265 2.38 24.53 8.77
N VAL A 266 2.04 24.34 7.49
CA VAL A 266 0.89 23.54 7.07
C VAL A 266 1.37 22.40 6.18
N VAL A 267 1.02 21.17 6.52
CA VAL A 267 1.34 19.99 5.73
C VAL A 267 0.08 19.42 5.10
N MET A 268 0.08 19.41 3.78
CA MET A 268 -0.92 18.75 2.95
C MET A 268 -0.61 17.24 2.91
N ALA A 269 -1.12 16.51 3.91
CA ALA A 269 -1.05 15.05 4.01
C ALA A 269 -2.23 14.35 3.30
N THR A 270 -2.65 14.90 2.16
CA THR A 270 -3.77 14.43 1.33
C THR A 270 -3.25 13.82 0.01
N GLN A 271 -4.16 13.32 -0.83
CA GLN A 271 -3.82 13.00 -2.21
C GLN A 271 -3.44 14.28 -2.99
N ALA A 272 -2.55 14.16 -3.98
CA ALA A 272 -2.03 15.31 -4.73
C ALA A 272 -3.17 16.13 -5.39
N ASN A 273 -4.17 15.45 -5.96
CA ASN A 273 -5.36 16.07 -6.57
C ASN A 273 -6.24 16.85 -5.55
N HIS A 274 -6.24 16.46 -4.28
CA HIS A 274 -6.96 17.16 -3.23
C HIS A 274 -6.18 18.40 -2.76
N ALA A 275 -4.87 18.29 -2.58
CA ALA A 275 -4.02 19.43 -2.25
C ALA A 275 -4.19 20.57 -3.27
N ARG A 276 -4.25 20.24 -4.57
CA ARG A 276 -4.51 21.20 -5.67
C ARG A 276 -5.80 22.00 -5.51
N LYS A 277 -6.83 21.41 -4.93
CA LYS A 277 -8.14 22.06 -4.74
C LYS A 277 -8.22 22.87 -3.44
N ILE A 278 -7.38 22.53 -2.47
CA ILE A 278 -7.43 23.10 -1.11
C ILE A 278 -6.47 24.29 -1.00
N VAL A 279 -5.27 24.21 -1.56
CA VAL A 279 -4.30 25.32 -1.54
C VAL A 279 -4.78 26.42 -2.48
N ALA A 280 -5.15 27.56 -1.92
CA ALA A 280 -5.88 28.63 -2.60
C ALA A 280 -5.00 29.45 -3.55
N ASP A 281 -3.74 29.62 -3.16
CA ASP A 281 -2.70 30.41 -3.84
C ASP A 281 -1.58 29.49 -4.33
N LEU A 282 -1.96 28.31 -4.85
CA LEU A 282 -1.02 27.31 -5.32
C LEU A 282 -0.17 27.82 -6.49
N ASP A 283 1.15 27.76 -6.33
CA ASP A 283 2.11 28.07 -7.39
C ASP A 283 1.84 27.24 -8.66
N GLU A 284 1.85 27.88 -9.84
CA GLU A 284 1.52 27.23 -11.11
C GLU A 284 2.43 26.04 -11.44
N THR A 285 3.72 26.12 -11.05
CA THR A 285 4.66 25.02 -11.24
C THR A 285 4.29 23.86 -10.32
N VAL A 286 4.00 24.16 -9.05
CA VAL A 286 3.55 23.14 -8.10
C VAL A 286 2.23 22.49 -8.56
N ASP A 287 1.26 23.26 -9.06
CA ASP A 287 0.01 22.71 -9.60
C ASP A 287 0.28 21.73 -10.75
N LYS A 288 1.18 22.10 -11.67
CA LYS A 288 1.61 21.22 -12.78
C LYS A 288 2.24 19.94 -12.26
N LEU A 289 3.15 20.01 -11.29
CA LEU A 289 3.79 18.83 -10.69
C LEU A 289 2.76 17.91 -10.02
N LEU A 290 1.87 18.47 -9.21
CA LEU A 290 0.80 17.72 -8.54
C LEU A 290 -0.22 17.14 -9.53
N SER A 291 -0.40 17.76 -10.70
CA SER A 291 -1.32 17.27 -11.74
C SER A 291 -0.86 15.99 -12.44
N SER A 292 0.44 15.70 -12.40
CA SER A 292 1.02 14.50 -13.02
C SER A 292 0.62 13.19 -12.32
N PHE A 293 0.17 13.26 -11.06
CA PHE A 293 -0.31 12.11 -10.31
C PHE A 293 -1.75 11.78 -10.72
N LYS A 294 -1.88 10.77 -11.58
CA LYS A 294 -3.19 10.19 -11.94
C LYS A 294 -3.71 9.35 -10.78
N HIS A 295 -5.03 9.22 -10.68
CA HIS A 295 -5.68 8.47 -9.61
C HIS A 295 -6.67 7.48 -10.21
N GLU A 296 -6.75 6.30 -9.59
CA GLU A 296 -7.78 5.31 -9.86
C GLU A 296 -8.60 5.05 -8.60
N THR A 297 -9.85 4.67 -8.81
CA THR A 297 -10.77 4.30 -7.73
C THR A 297 -10.87 2.80 -7.63
N SER A 298 -10.93 2.30 -6.41
CA SER A 298 -11.17 0.90 -6.10
C SER A 298 -12.27 0.79 -5.07
N THR A 299 -13.10 -0.24 -5.19
CA THR A 299 -14.16 -0.48 -4.25
C THR A 299 -13.86 -1.69 -3.36
N VAL A 300 -14.24 -1.59 -2.09
CA VAL A 300 -14.26 -2.70 -1.13
C VAL A 300 -15.68 -2.95 -0.65
N VAL A 301 -16.04 -4.23 -0.59
CA VAL A 301 -17.28 -4.71 0.03
C VAL A 301 -16.96 -5.77 1.08
N ILE A 302 -17.68 -5.76 2.20
CA ILE A 302 -17.62 -6.81 3.22
C ILE A 302 -18.92 -7.59 3.16
N HIS A 303 -18.84 -8.92 3.12
CA HIS A 303 -20.00 -9.77 2.87
C HIS A 303 -19.80 -11.23 3.30
N ARG A 304 -20.87 -12.04 3.16
CA ARG A 304 -20.88 -13.49 3.45
C ARG A 304 -21.02 -14.38 2.21
N ASP A 305 -21.06 -13.80 1.02
CA ASP A 305 -21.21 -14.53 -0.24
C ASP A 305 -19.97 -15.37 -0.62
N GLU A 306 -20.07 -16.69 -0.59
CA GLU A 306 -18.97 -17.63 -0.88
C GLU A 306 -18.65 -17.79 -2.38
N ARG A 307 -19.45 -17.20 -3.28
CA ARG A 307 -19.19 -17.27 -4.73
C ARG A 307 -17.86 -16.62 -5.13
N VAL A 308 -17.30 -15.78 -4.26
CA VAL A 308 -15.99 -15.13 -4.44
C VAL A 308 -14.79 -16.03 -4.13
N MET A 309 -15.03 -17.30 -3.78
CA MET A 309 -14.00 -18.29 -3.48
C MET A 309 -14.04 -19.45 -4.49
N PRO A 310 -12.94 -20.21 -4.68
CA PRO A 310 -12.96 -21.43 -5.47
C PRO A 310 -14.10 -22.37 -5.08
N LYS A 311 -14.59 -23.15 -6.05
CA LYS A 311 -15.72 -24.08 -5.83
C LYS A 311 -15.42 -25.13 -4.76
N GLU A 312 -14.16 -25.55 -4.68
CA GLU A 312 -13.66 -26.56 -3.75
C GLU A 312 -13.10 -25.89 -2.47
N PRO A 313 -13.76 -26.05 -1.30
CA PRO A 313 -13.34 -25.43 -0.05
C PRO A 313 -11.92 -25.80 0.39
N SER A 314 -11.44 -27.01 0.06
CA SER A 314 -10.07 -27.44 0.40
C SER A 314 -8.97 -26.64 -0.32
N LEU A 315 -9.33 -25.87 -1.35
CA LEU A 315 -8.42 -24.98 -2.08
C LEU A 315 -8.49 -23.52 -1.61
N TRP A 316 -9.36 -23.21 -0.67
CA TRP A 316 -9.43 -21.87 -0.10
C TRP A 316 -8.10 -21.48 0.53
N SER A 317 -7.78 -20.19 0.39
CA SER A 317 -6.59 -19.58 0.93
C SER A 317 -7.01 -18.28 1.64
N PRO A 318 -6.19 -17.75 2.57
CA PRO A 318 -6.46 -16.46 3.22
C PRO A 318 -6.78 -15.34 2.22
N MET A 319 -6.20 -15.44 1.03
CA MET A 319 -6.31 -14.50 -0.08
C MET A 319 -6.74 -15.24 -1.34
N SER A 320 -7.64 -14.66 -2.13
CA SER A 320 -8.14 -15.25 -3.38
C SER A 320 -8.21 -14.18 -4.47
N ILE A 321 -7.80 -14.52 -5.69
CA ILE A 321 -7.85 -13.64 -6.85
C ILE A 321 -8.77 -14.28 -7.88
N GLY A 322 -9.96 -13.69 -8.05
CA GLY A 322 -10.94 -14.14 -9.04
C GLY A 322 -10.72 -13.38 -10.35
N ILE A 323 -10.29 -14.08 -11.39
CA ILE A 323 -10.00 -13.50 -12.71
C ILE A 323 -11.24 -13.65 -13.59
N GLU A 324 -11.73 -12.55 -14.16
CA GLU A 324 -12.86 -12.57 -15.11
C GLU A 324 -12.50 -13.44 -16.34
N SER A 325 -13.42 -14.24 -16.87
CA SER A 325 -13.11 -15.05 -18.05
C SER A 325 -12.89 -14.16 -19.30
N GLY A 326 -11.83 -14.47 -20.06
CA GLY A 326 -11.45 -13.74 -21.26
C GLY A 326 -10.01 -14.07 -21.65
N THR A 327 -9.64 -13.90 -22.91
CA THR A 327 -8.25 -14.12 -23.37
C THR A 327 -7.81 -12.95 -24.25
N PRO A 328 -7.04 -11.98 -23.71
CA PRO A 328 -6.66 -11.82 -22.31
C PRO A 328 -7.80 -11.27 -21.44
N SER A 329 -7.92 -11.77 -20.21
CA SER A 329 -8.76 -11.13 -19.19
C SER A 329 -8.13 -9.81 -18.73
N ARG A 330 -8.94 -8.78 -18.49
CA ARG A 330 -8.45 -7.46 -18.07
C ARG A 330 -8.87 -7.05 -16.65
N ASN A 331 -9.69 -7.87 -15.98
CA ASN A 331 -10.23 -7.56 -14.66
C ASN A 331 -10.01 -8.73 -13.69
N SER A 332 -9.79 -8.39 -12.43
CA SER A 332 -9.73 -9.33 -11.33
C SER A 332 -10.34 -8.72 -10.08
N MET A 333 -11.05 -9.53 -9.31
CA MET A 333 -11.37 -9.21 -7.92
C MET A 333 -10.34 -9.83 -6.99
N PHE A 334 -10.20 -9.23 -5.82
CA PHE A 334 -9.35 -9.75 -4.77
C PHE A 334 -10.12 -9.91 -3.47
N THR A 335 -10.13 -11.10 -2.90
CA THR A 335 -10.88 -11.43 -1.68
C THR A 335 -9.96 -11.85 -0.56
N ILE A 336 -10.19 -11.32 0.63
CA ILE A 336 -9.59 -11.78 1.89
C ILE A 336 -10.65 -12.56 2.67
N TRP A 337 -10.31 -13.77 3.07
CA TRP A 337 -11.12 -14.57 3.98
C TRP A 337 -10.79 -14.19 5.42
N MET A 338 -11.65 -13.37 6.02
CA MET A 338 -11.37 -12.72 7.30
C MET A 338 -11.25 -13.73 8.44
N ASN A 339 -11.99 -14.84 8.39
CA ASN A 339 -11.94 -15.90 9.42
C ASN A 339 -10.56 -16.53 9.59
N HIS A 340 -9.71 -16.51 8.56
CA HIS A 340 -8.34 -17.00 8.71
C HIS A 340 -7.55 -16.17 9.75
N ALA A 341 -7.85 -14.88 9.87
CA ALA A 341 -7.15 -13.97 10.78
C ALA A 341 -7.97 -13.60 12.03
N PHE A 342 -9.28 -13.87 11.99
CA PHE A 342 -10.25 -13.62 13.05
C PHE A 342 -11.13 -14.88 13.20
N PRO A 343 -10.58 -15.99 13.75
CA PRO A 343 -11.29 -17.26 13.89
C PRO A 343 -12.55 -17.19 14.77
N GLU A 344 -12.67 -16.13 15.57
CA GLU A 344 -13.83 -15.81 16.40
C GLU A 344 -15.06 -15.32 15.62
N LEU A 345 -14.91 -14.93 14.34
CA LEU A 345 -16.03 -14.49 13.51
C LEU A 345 -17.07 -15.60 13.32
N GLU A 346 -18.36 -15.25 13.48
CA GLU A 346 -19.43 -16.19 13.17
C GLU A 346 -19.62 -16.31 11.66
N GLY A 347 -19.54 -17.53 11.13
CA GLY A 347 -19.71 -17.83 9.70
C GLY A 347 -18.65 -17.20 8.80
N ASN A 348 -18.66 -17.53 7.51
CA ASN A 348 -17.67 -16.97 6.59
C ASN A 348 -17.90 -15.48 6.35
N VAL A 349 -16.83 -14.69 6.50
CA VAL A 349 -16.79 -13.26 6.24
C VAL A 349 -15.66 -12.98 5.27
N PHE A 350 -16.02 -12.28 4.20
CA PHE A 350 -15.13 -11.93 3.11
C PHE A 350 -15.04 -10.42 2.98
N GLN A 351 -13.85 -9.94 2.65
CA GLN A 351 -13.65 -8.60 2.16
C GLN A 351 -13.16 -8.67 0.72
N THR A 352 -13.96 -8.18 -0.22
CA THR A 352 -13.68 -8.26 -1.65
C THR A 352 -13.45 -6.88 -2.26
N TRP A 353 -12.34 -6.77 -2.96
CA TRP A 353 -11.87 -5.61 -3.72
C TRP A 353 -12.28 -5.77 -5.18
N ASN A 354 -12.88 -4.72 -5.75
CA ASN A 354 -13.31 -4.65 -7.15
C ASN A 354 -14.05 -5.92 -7.58
N PRO A 355 -15.19 -6.25 -6.94
CA PRO A 355 -15.91 -7.49 -7.20
C PRO A 355 -16.27 -7.61 -8.69
N VAL A 356 -15.78 -8.66 -9.34
CA VAL A 356 -16.20 -9.07 -10.71
C VAL A 356 -17.40 -10.01 -10.64
N VAL A 357 -17.59 -10.67 -9.49
CA VAL A 357 -18.82 -11.39 -9.15
C VAL A 357 -19.66 -10.47 -8.28
N GLU A 358 -20.84 -10.08 -8.76
CA GLU A 358 -21.72 -9.20 -8.02
C GLU A 358 -22.21 -9.86 -6.71
N VAL A 359 -21.96 -9.17 -5.60
CA VAL A 359 -22.33 -9.62 -4.27
C VAL A 359 -23.78 -9.22 -4.00
N ASP A 360 -24.63 -10.21 -3.70
CA ASP A 360 -26.03 -9.97 -3.37
C ASP A 360 -26.16 -9.09 -2.11
N ALA A 361 -27.01 -8.06 -2.17
CA ALA A 361 -27.25 -7.14 -1.06
C ALA A 361 -27.64 -7.85 0.25
N LYS A 362 -28.27 -9.02 0.19
CA LYS A 362 -28.60 -9.81 1.39
C LYS A 362 -27.37 -10.39 2.11
N HIS A 363 -26.24 -10.47 1.43
CA HIS A 363 -24.97 -10.96 1.99
C HIS A 363 -24.06 -9.81 2.44
N MET A 364 -24.38 -8.57 2.11
CA MET A 364 -23.57 -7.39 2.43
C MET A 364 -23.56 -7.11 3.93
N ILE A 365 -22.40 -6.75 4.46
CA ILE A 365 -22.18 -6.29 5.83
C ILE A 365 -21.70 -4.84 5.74
N GLY A 366 -22.59 -3.90 6.05
CA GLY A 366 -22.31 -2.47 5.96
C GLY A 366 -22.28 -1.94 4.51
N PRO A 367 -21.83 -0.69 4.33
CA PRO A 367 -21.83 -0.04 3.03
C PRO A 367 -20.66 -0.48 2.16
N ARG A 368 -20.80 -0.25 0.85
CA ARG A 368 -19.72 -0.30 -0.13
C ARG A 368 -18.75 0.87 0.14
N LEU A 369 -17.45 0.59 0.19
CA LEU A 369 -16.41 1.57 0.50
C LEU A 369 -15.61 1.91 -0.74
N GLU A 370 -15.47 3.19 -1.06
CA GLU A 370 -14.70 3.67 -2.21
C GLU A 370 -13.36 4.25 -1.75
N PHE A 371 -12.29 3.82 -2.39
CA PHE A 371 -10.93 4.31 -2.16
C PHE A 371 -10.37 4.90 -3.43
N GLU A 372 -9.54 5.92 -3.29
CA GLU A 372 -8.82 6.54 -4.40
C GLU A 372 -7.32 6.40 -4.16
N ARG A 373 -6.59 5.99 -5.21
CA ARG A 373 -5.16 5.74 -5.12
C ARG A 373 -4.39 6.33 -6.30
N PRO A 374 -3.21 6.94 -6.05
CA PRO A 374 -2.33 7.41 -7.11
C PRO A 374 -1.75 6.25 -7.91
N VAL A 375 -1.60 6.46 -9.23
CA VAL A 375 -0.86 5.61 -10.15
C VAL A 375 0.48 6.28 -10.45
N MET A 376 1.57 5.52 -10.36
CA MET A 376 2.91 6.04 -10.62
C MET A 376 3.32 5.82 -12.08
N THR A 377 3.82 6.87 -12.70
CA THR A 377 4.38 6.90 -14.06
C THR A 377 5.80 7.48 -14.02
N HIS A 378 6.57 7.36 -15.10
CA HIS A 378 7.85 8.06 -15.20
C HIS A 378 7.72 9.57 -15.07
N GLU A 379 6.61 10.14 -15.55
CA GLU A 379 6.31 11.56 -15.39
C GLU A 379 6.11 11.92 -13.92
N SER A 380 5.26 11.19 -13.20
CA SER A 380 5.01 11.47 -11.78
C SER A 380 6.27 11.30 -10.92
N LEU A 381 7.16 10.36 -11.28
CA LEU A 381 8.44 10.20 -10.59
C LEU A 381 9.39 11.39 -10.80
N LYS A 382 9.41 11.99 -12.00
CA LYS A 382 10.14 13.25 -12.22
C LYS A 382 9.55 14.36 -11.36
N SER A 383 8.22 14.43 -11.26
CA SER A 383 7.54 15.41 -10.42
C SER A 383 7.87 15.28 -8.94
N VAL A 384 8.00 14.05 -8.40
CA VAL A 384 8.46 13.82 -7.00
C VAL A 384 9.83 14.46 -6.76
N VAL A 385 10.77 14.34 -7.71
CA VAL A 385 12.11 14.92 -7.58
C VAL A 385 12.06 16.44 -7.64
N GLU A 386 11.35 17.00 -8.61
CA GLU A 386 11.26 18.45 -8.82
C GLU A 386 10.54 19.16 -7.66
N LEU A 387 9.49 18.54 -7.12
CA LEU A 387 8.67 19.08 -6.02
C LEU A 387 9.49 19.39 -4.77
N ARG A 388 10.63 18.71 -4.54
CA ARG A 388 11.49 18.96 -3.37
C ARG A 388 11.97 20.40 -3.28
N SER A 389 12.24 21.04 -4.42
CA SER A 389 12.69 22.44 -4.47
C SER A 389 11.59 23.45 -4.09
N PHE A 390 10.35 22.98 -3.97
CA PHE A 390 9.17 23.77 -3.59
C PHE A 390 8.66 23.47 -2.17
N GLN A 391 9.17 22.42 -1.52
CA GLN A 391 8.76 22.07 -0.16
C GLN A 391 9.07 23.22 0.83
N GLY A 392 8.09 23.58 1.65
CA GLY A 392 8.21 24.63 2.67
C GLY A 392 8.05 26.06 2.15
N ARG A 393 7.91 26.27 0.83
CA ARG A 393 7.59 27.61 0.30
C ARG A 393 6.22 28.05 0.80
N GLY A 394 6.12 29.29 1.27
CA GLY A 394 4.89 29.79 1.89
C GLY A 394 4.49 29.01 3.14
N ASN A 395 5.43 28.33 3.81
CA ASN A 395 5.18 27.44 4.94
C ASN A 395 4.27 26.24 4.63
N ILE A 396 4.09 25.89 3.35
CA ILE A 396 3.29 24.73 2.92
C ILE A 396 4.20 23.56 2.51
N TRP A 397 3.85 22.37 2.96
CA TRP A 397 4.55 21.12 2.67
C TRP A 397 3.60 20.10 2.07
N TYR A 398 4.08 19.24 1.18
CA TYR A 398 3.29 18.19 0.53
C TYR A 398 3.79 16.81 0.92
N CYS A 399 2.93 16.03 1.56
CA CYS A 399 3.27 14.74 2.17
C CYS A 399 2.27 13.67 1.73
N GLY A 400 2.74 12.49 1.36
CA GLY A 400 1.82 11.43 0.95
C GLY A 400 2.54 10.23 0.37
N ALA A 401 1.84 9.10 0.28
CA ALA A 401 2.39 7.89 -0.33
C ALA A 401 2.76 8.07 -1.82
N TRP A 402 2.18 9.06 -2.50
CA TRP A 402 2.52 9.47 -3.85
C TRP A 402 3.85 10.24 -3.94
N ASN A 403 4.29 10.87 -2.84
CA ASN A 403 5.50 11.70 -2.80
C ASN A 403 6.72 10.87 -2.38
N ALA A 404 6.98 9.77 -3.09
CA ALA A 404 8.17 8.94 -2.95
C ALA A 404 8.47 8.16 -4.23
N TYR A 405 9.74 7.85 -4.49
CA TYR A 405 10.17 7.00 -5.62
C TYR A 405 9.93 5.52 -5.31
N ARG A 406 8.67 5.14 -5.07
CA ARG A 406 8.24 3.78 -4.68
C ARG A 406 6.81 3.54 -5.14
N ILE A 407 6.36 2.28 -5.13
CA ILE A 407 4.93 1.99 -5.25
C ILE A 407 4.21 2.68 -4.06
N PRO A 408 3.08 3.37 -4.25
CA PRO A 408 2.48 4.23 -3.22
C PRO A 408 1.77 3.40 -2.14
N LEU A 409 2.57 2.78 -1.27
CA LEU A 409 2.20 1.90 -0.16
C LEU A 409 2.50 2.59 1.18
N GLN A 410 2.27 1.89 2.30
CA GLN A 410 2.49 2.47 3.63
C GLN A 410 3.93 2.94 3.85
N GLU A 411 4.92 2.20 3.37
CA GLU A 411 6.34 2.59 3.44
C GLU A 411 6.57 3.96 2.81
N SER A 412 6.04 4.17 1.60
CA SER A 412 6.18 5.42 0.84
C SER A 412 5.59 6.61 1.59
N GLY A 413 4.48 6.40 2.30
CA GLY A 413 3.89 7.43 3.17
C GLY A 413 4.78 7.78 4.36
N VAL A 414 5.41 6.78 5.00
CA VAL A 414 6.36 7.02 6.10
C VAL A 414 7.60 7.72 5.57
N VAL A 415 8.17 7.26 4.44
CA VAL A 415 9.36 7.88 3.81
C VAL A 415 9.09 9.35 3.48
N SER A 416 7.94 9.67 2.89
CA SER A 416 7.53 11.05 2.63
C SER A 416 7.45 11.87 3.93
N ALA A 417 6.83 11.33 4.98
CA ALA A 417 6.74 11.99 6.28
C ALA A 417 8.12 12.27 6.92
N LEU A 418 9.08 11.36 6.79
CA LEU A 418 10.44 11.56 7.29
C LEU A 418 11.12 12.75 6.61
N GLU A 419 11.01 12.84 5.29
CA GLU A 419 11.61 13.96 4.54
C GLU A 419 11.02 15.31 4.96
N ILE A 420 9.68 15.39 5.05
CA ILE A 420 9.01 16.61 5.47
C ILE A 420 9.36 16.98 6.91
N CYS A 421 9.46 16.00 7.80
CA CYS A 421 9.88 16.22 9.19
C CYS A 421 11.29 16.83 9.26
N ARG A 422 12.25 16.28 8.49
CA ARG A 422 13.62 16.84 8.39
C ARG A 422 13.61 18.27 7.87
N GLY A 423 12.81 18.54 6.83
CA GLY A 423 12.67 19.89 6.26
C GLY A 423 12.16 20.90 7.28
N ILE A 424 11.12 20.54 8.04
CA ILE A 424 10.54 21.41 9.08
C ILE A 424 11.52 21.59 10.25
N CYS A 425 12.17 20.51 10.69
CA CYS A 425 13.09 20.54 11.84
C CYS A 425 14.45 21.17 11.53
N GLY A 426 14.87 21.22 10.27
CA GLY A 426 16.17 21.74 9.84
C GLY A 426 17.37 20.92 10.33
N LYS A 427 17.16 19.67 10.77
CA LYS A 427 18.18 18.76 11.29
C LYS A 427 17.82 17.32 10.97
N ASP A 428 18.80 16.42 11.01
CA ASP A 428 18.51 14.98 11.00
C ASP A 428 17.94 14.57 12.35
N VAL A 429 16.66 14.21 12.34
CA VAL A 429 15.88 13.80 13.51
C VAL A 429 15.94 12.28 13.73
N PHE A 430 16.71 11.54 12.90
CA PHE A 430 16.61 10.08 12.79
C PHE A 430 17.94 9.32 12.89
N GLY A 431 18.96 9.87 13.55
CA GLY A 431 20.32 9.30 13.59
C GLY A 431 20.46 7.82 14.02
N ASN A 432 19.41 7.20 14.59
CA ASN A 432 19.36 5.79 15.01
C ASN A 432 18.45 4.89 14.14
N TRP A 433 17.86 5.39 13.06
CA TRP A 433 17.01 4.58 12.17
C TRP A 433 17.90 3.63 11.35
N THR A 434 17.62 2.33 11.44
CA THR A 434 18.53 1.25 11.00
C THR A 434 18.59 1.03 9.49
N HIS A 435 17.71 1.65 8.71
CA HIS A 435 17.71 1.56 7.25
C HIS A 435 17.95 2.92 6.59
N LYS A 436 19.20 3.15 6.20
CA LYS A 436 19.67 4.26 5.35
C LYS A 436 19.63 3.89 3.86
N GLU A 437 18.61 3.15 3.41
CA GLU A 437 18.49 2.83 1.99
C GLU A 437 18.11 4.13 1.25
N SER A 438 19.04 4.63 0.42
CA SER A 438 19.19 6.01 -0.08
C SER A 438 18.33 7.05 0.64
N GLU A 439 19.01 7.89 1.42
CA GLU A 439 18.52 9.07 2.14
C GLU A 439 17.91 10.17 1.23
N THR A 440 17.34 9.81 0.08
CA THR A 440 16.79 10.69 -0.96
C THR A 440 15.61 10.04 -1.67
N LEU A 441 14.52 10.77 -2.00
CA LEU A 441 13.43 10.30 -2.91
C LEU A 441 13.91 10.10 -4.36
N SER A 442 15.21 9.97 -4.59
CA SER A 442 15.80 9.69 -5.91
C SER A 442 15.94 8.18 -6.05
N LYS A 443 16.27 7.74 -7.27
CA LYS A 443 16.50 6.35 -7.66
C LYS A 443 17.00 5.46 -6.50
N PRO A 444 16.53 4.21 -6.38
CA PRO A 444 17.06 3.27 -5.41
C PRO A 444 18.60 3.31 -5.45
N SER A 445 19.25 3.45 -4.29
CA SER A 445 20.72 3.32 -4.22
C SER A 445 21.16 2.03 -4.91
N GLU A 446 22.29 2.07 -5.61
CA GLU A 446 23.01 0.87 -6.05
C GLU A 446 23.02 -0.16 -4.91
N TYR A 447 22.48 -1.35 -5.21
CA TYR A 447 22.31 -2.38 -4.22
C TYR A 447 23.66 -2.74 -3.61
N PRO A 448 23.80 -2.80 -2.27
CA PRO A 448 24.98 -3.40 -1.68
C PRO A 448 25.06 -4.83 -2.20
N SER A 449 26.15 -5.16 -2.88
CA SER A 449 26.45 -6.48 -3.45
C SER A 449 26.46 -7.63 -2.42
N GLY A 450 26.19 -7.34 -1.15
CA GLY A 450 26.28 -8.23 0.00
C GLY A 450 24.97 -8.86 0.51
N SER A 451 23.77 -8.37 0.15
CA SER A 451 22.51 -9.07 0.50
C SER A 451 22.01 -9.94 -0.64
N ARG A 452 22.90 -10.75 -1.22
CA ARG A 452 22.48 -11.86 -2.06
C ARG A 452 21.70 -12.81 -1.16
N SER A 453 20.37 -12.81 -1.26
CA SER A 453 19.60 -13.98 -0.84
C SER A 453 20.25 -15.20 -1.53
N ALA A 454 20.40 -16.31 -0.82
CA ALA A 454 21.13 -17.51 -1.26
C ALA A 454 20.46 -18.23 -2.46
N LEU A 455 20.29 -17.51 -3.57
CA LEU A 455 19.37 -17.79 -4.67
C LEU A 455 20.13 -17.76 -6.01
N SER A 456 21.14 -18.60 -6.15
CA SER A 456 21.78 -18.84 -7.45
C SER A 456 21.99 -20.30 -7.82
N LEU A 457 21.66 -21.28 -6.97
CA LEU A 457 22.01 -22.69 -7.25
C LEU A 457 20.85 -23.71 -7.29
N GLY A 458 19.60 -23.32 -6.96
CA GLY A 458 18.50 -24.30 -6.82
C GLY A 458 17.72 -24.70 -8.08
N VAL A 459 17.84 -23.96 -9.19
CA VAL A 459 16.94 -24.12 -10.35
C VAL A 459 17.33 -25.28 -11.28
N ALA A 460 18.58 -25.75 -11.25
CA ALA A 460 18.99 -26.90 -12.05
C ALA A 460 18.48 -28.25 -11.48
N ALA A 461 18.14 -28.30 -10.18
CA ALA A 461 17.75 -29.54 -9.52
C ALA A 461 16.26 -29.89 -9.72
N LEU A 462 15.36 -28.89 -9.76
CA LEU A 462 13.91 -29.14 -9.81
C LEU A 462 13.37 -29.52 -11.19
N THR A 463 13.96 -29.00 -12.27
CA THR A 463 13.68 -29.50 -13.64
C THR A 463 14.10 -30.96 -13.78
N THR A 464 15.17 -31.37 -13.11
CA THR A 464 15.65 -32.75 -13.16
C THR A 464 14.76 -33.69 -12.33
N VAL A 465 14.30 -33.29 -11.14
CA VAL A 465 13.41 -34.13 -10.32
C VAL A 465 12.02 -34.28 -10.93
N ALA A 466 11.45 -33.23 -11.53
CA ALA A 466 10.19 -33.33 -12.27
C ALA A 466 10.33 -34.26 -13.49
N VAL A 467 11.42 -34.15 -14.26
CA VAL A 467 11.65 -35.03 -15.44
C VAL A 467 11.96 -36.49 -15.03
N VAL A 468 12.65 -36.71 -13.90
CA VAL A 468 12.98 -38.06 -13.41
C VAL A 468 11.78 -38.77 -12.79
N LEU A 469 10.88 -38.05 -12.11
CA LEU A 469 9.64 -38.63 -11.59
C LEU A 469 8.64 -38.96 -12.71
N PHE A 470 8.61 -38.17 -13.79
CA PHE A 470 7.75 -38.45 -14.95
C PHE A 470 8.23 -39.62 -15.84
N ARG A 471 9.52 -40.00 -15.79
CA ARG A 471 10.03 -41.19 -16.50
C ARG A 471 9.76 -42.52 -15.80
N ARG A 472 9.27 -42.51 -14.55
CA ARG A 472 8.98 -43.74 -13.78
C ARG A 472 7.51 -44.15 -13.76
N GLN A 473 6.63 -43.42 -14.44
CA GLN A 473 5.19 -43.73 -14.54
C GLN A 473 4.66 -43.82 -15.99
N LEU A 474 5.56 -44.02 -16.97
CA LEU A 474 5.20 -44.43 -18.34
C LEU A 474 5.67 -45.87 -18.59
#